data_AF-A0A7D7MGS1-F1
#
_entry.id   AF-A0A7D7MGS1-F1
#
_cell.length_a   1.000
_cell.length_b   1.000
_cell.length_c   1.000
_cell.angle_alpha   90.00
_cell.angle_beta   90.00
_cell.angle_gamma   90.00
#
_symmetry.space_group_name_H-M   'P 1'
#
loop_
_entity.id
_entity.type
_entity.pdbx_description
1 polymer ?
#
loop_
_entity_poly.entity_id
_entity_poly.type
_entity_poly.pdbx_seq_one_letter_code
_entity_poly.pdbx_strand_id
1 'polypeptide(L)'
;MVENKFLADEHGNQQVIDLITSIADRAMTDKDYAELAARIAQLLDYMKDIGVPPIEKRTLYGISSVGNPIILVDEVKELNYHPPLMEARANWRPVGAFRAIFFYEMDDKGNQTIYFTKAVIK
;
A
#
# COMPACT_ATOMS: atom_id res chain seq x y z
N MET A 1 -18.28 -4.29 0.68
CA MET A 1 -17.60 -3.59 -0.44
C MET A 1 -16.47 -2.76 0.14
N VAL A 2 -15.34 -2.65 -0.55
CA VAL A 2 -14.22 -1.81 -0.11
C VAL A 2 -13.95 -0.72 -1.13
N GLU A 3 -13.72 0.50 -0.63
CA GLU A 3 -13.42 1.68 -1.43
C GLU A 3 -12.11 2.31 -0.98
N ASN A 4 -11.20 2.60 -1.92
CA ASN A 4 -9.97 3.35 -1.65
C ASN A 4 -10.18 4.83 -2.02
N LYS A 5 -9.95 5.74 -1.08
CA LYS A 5 -9.97 7.20 -1.28
C LYS A 5 -8.59 7.79 -1.04
N PHE A 6 -8.16 8.66 -1.96
CA PHE A 6 -6.91 9.38 -1.85
C PHE A 6 -7.20 10.83 -1.45
N LEU A 7 -6.79 11.20 -0.23
CA LEU A 7 -7.06 12.51 0.33
C LEU A 7 -6.10 13.55 -0.25
N ALA A 8 -6.63 14.75 -0.46
CA ALA A 8 -5.84 15.92 -0.83
C ALA A 8 -5.33 16.65 0.43
N ASP A 9 -4.18 17.30 0.33
CA ASP A 9 -3.69 18.24 1.34
C ASP A 9 -4.44 19.59 1.28
N GLU A 10 -4.04 20.52 2.15
CA GLU A 10 -4.61 21.88 2.23
C GLU A 10 -4.44 22.73 0.95
N HIS A 11 -3.57 22.28 0.03
CA HIS A 11 -3.34 22.91 -1.27
C HIS A 11 -4.02 22.16 -2.43
N GLY A 12 -4.74 21.06 -2.15
CA GLY A 12 -5.42 20.25 -3.15
C GLY A 12 -4.55 19.14 -3.77
N ASN A 13 -3.34 18.90 -3.27
CA ASN A 13 -2.46 17.87 -3.83
C ASN A 13 -2.77 16.50 -3.24
N GLN A 14 -2.93 15.48 -4.09
CA GLN A 14 -3.13 14.10 -3.67
C GLN A 14 -1.79 13.39 -3.58
N GLN A 15 -1.06 13.64 -2.51
CA GLN A 15 0.36 13.26 -2.38
C GLN A 15 0.66 11.77 -2.66
N VAL A 16 -0.28 10.87 -2.34
CA VAL A 16 -0.15 9.43 -2.64
C VAL A 16 -0.25 9.18 -4.15
N ILE A 17 -1.23 9.79 -4.82
CA ILE A 17 -1.40 9.69 -6.27
C ILE A 17 -0.20 10.33 -6.97
N ASP A 18 0.23 11.51 -6.53
CA ASP A 18 1.38 12.22 -7.13
C ASP A 18 2.64 11.35 -7.10
N LEU A 19 2.91 10.68 -5.97
CA LEU A 19 4.04 9.77 -5.85
C LEU A 19 3.89 8.53 -6.75
N ILE A 20 2.71 7.90 -6.78
CA ILE A 20 2.45 6.72 -7.63
C ILE A 20 2.62 7.08 -9.11
N THR A 21 2.12 8.24 -9.54
CA THR A 21 2.29 8.76 -10.90
C THR A 21 3.77 8.97 -11.21
N SER A 22 4.53 9.58 -10.30
CA SER A 22 5.97 9.79 -10.51
C SER A 22 6.76 8.47 -10.63
N ILE A 23 6.34 7.42 -9.92
CA ILE A 23 6.91 6.08 -10.01
C ILE A 23 6.53 5.43 -11.35
N ALA A 24 5.28 5.57 -11.78
CA ALA A 24 4.79 5.05 -13.05
C ALA A 24 5.48 5.71 -14.26
N ASP A 25 5.72 7.03 -14.21
CA ASP A 25 6.45 7.73 -15.25
C ASP A 25 7.88 7.21 -15.39
N ARG A 26 8.58 6.96 -14.27
CA ARG A 26 9.92 6.36 -14.28
C ARG A 26 9.90 4.92 -14.79
N ALA A 27 8.88 4.15 -14.42
CA ALA A 27 8.69 2.77 -14.84
C ALA A 27 8.62 2.59 -16.37
N MET A 28 8.28 3.64 -17.13
CA MET A 28 8.28 3.59 -18.59
C MET A 28 9.66 3.32 -19.19
N THR A 29 10.74 3.63 -18.47
CA THR A 29 12.12 3.51 -18.97
C THR A 29 13.06 2.76 -18.04
N ASP A 30 12.67 2.57 -16.78
CA ASP A 30 13.46 1.91 -15.74
C ASP A 30 12.74 0.66 -15.24
N LYS A 31 13.38 -0.50 -15.43
CA LYS A 31 12.83 -1.82 -15.05
C LYS A 31 12.64 -1.97 -13.54
N ASP A 32 13.48 -1.32 -12.74
CA ASP A 32 13.37 -1.40 -11.28
C ASP A 32 12.18 -0.58 -10.77
N TYR A 33 11.90 0.56 -11.39
CA TYR A 33 10.66 1.31 -11.12
C TYR A 33 9.43 0.59 -11.64
N ALA A 34 9.51 -0.14 -12.77
CA ALA A 34 8.41 -0.96 -13.27
C ALA A 34 8.02 -2.08 -12.30
N GLU A 35 9.00 -2.76 -11.71
CA GLU A 35 8.75 -3.79 -10.69
C GLU A 35 8.14 -3.18 -9.41
N LEU A 36 8.63 -2.01 -8.97
CA LEU A 36 8.02 -1.32 -7.83
C LEU A 36 6.57 -0.90 -8.13
N ALA A 37 6.30 -0.33 -9.31
CA ALA A 37 4.97 0.08 -9.72
C ALA A 37 3.98 -1.11 -9.74
N ALA A 38 4.41 -2.26 -10.27
CA ALA A 38 3.61 -3.48 -10.28
C ALA A 38 3.26 -3.95 -8.85
N ARG A 39 4.21 -3.89 -7.92
CA ARG A 39 3.98 -4.24 -6.50
C ARG A 39 3.02 -3.29 -5.82
N ILE A 40 3.11 -1.98 -6.09
CA ILE A 40 2.17 -1.00 -5.55
C ILE A 40 0.75 -1.25 -6.10
N ALA A 41 0.61 -1.54 -7.38
CA ALA A 41 -0.68 -1.86 -7.98
C ALA A 41 -1.29 -3.13 -7.34
N GLN A 42 -0.50 -4.20 -7.21
CA GLN A 42 -0.94 -5.44 -6.54
C GLN A 42 -1.39 -5.20 -5.10
N LEU A 43 -0.66 -4.38 -4.34
CA LEU A 43 -1.03 -4.00 -2.98
C LEU A 43 -2.37 -3.26 -2.94
N LEU A 44 -2.57 -2.28 -3.81
CA LEU A 44 -3.81 -1.50 -3.85
C LEU A 44 -5.02 -2.34 -4.29
N ASP A 45 -4.82 -3.26 -5.24
CA ASP A 45 -5.85 -4.22 -5.68
C ASP A 45 -6.19 -5.19 -4.55
N TYR A 46 -5.18 -5.76 -3.89
CA TYR A 46 -5.38 -6.63 -2.72
C TYR A 46 -6.20 -5.91 -1.63
N MET A 47 -5.81 -4.68 -1.29
CA MET A 47 -6.52 -3.87 -0.29
C MET A 47 -7.94 -3.52 -0.74
N LYS A 48 -8.20 -3.35 -2.04
CA LYS A 48 -9.55 -3.13 -2.58
C LYS A 48 -10.42 -4.38 -2.56
N ASP A 49 -9.82 -5.57 -2.67
CA ASP A 49 -10.58 -6.82 -2.67
C ASP A 49 -10.90 -7.31 -1.26
N ILE A 50 -9.94 -7.18 -0.35
CA ILE A 50 -9.99 -7.77 0.99
C ILE A 50 -10.23 -6.72 2.08
N GLY A 51 -9.91 -5.46 1.80
CA GLY A 51 -9.90 -4.41 2.80
C GLY A 51 -8.63 -4.45 3.65
N VAL A 52 -8.72 -3.90 4.86
CA VAL A 52 -7.73 -4.04 5.90
C VAL A 52 -7.94 -5.40 6.58
N PRO A 53 -7.04 -6.38 6.40
CA PRO A 53 -7.21 -7.69 7.03
C PRO A 53 -7.16 -7.57 8.56
N PRO A 54 -7.79 -8.50 9.31
CA PRO A 54 -7.48 -8.72 10.73
C PRO A 54 -5.97 -8.91 10.93
N ILE A 55 -5.41 -8.47 12.05
CA ILE A 55 -3.95 -8.44 12.32
C ILE A 55 -3.31 -9.80 12.01
N GLU A 56 -3.93 -10.90 12.43
CA GLU A 56 -3.46 -12.27 12.21
C GLU A 56 -3.44 -12.74 10.74
N LYS A 57 -4.03 -11.97 9.81
CA LYS A 57 -4.11 -12.25 8.38
C LYS A 57 -3.32 -11.26 7.52
N ARG A 58 -2.62 -10.29 8.13
CA ARG A 58 -1.84 -9.25 7.41
C ARG A 58 -0.47 -9.74 6.92
N THR A 59 -0.01 -10.89 7.40
CA THR A 59 1.25 -11.51 6.97
C THR A 59 0.98 -12.50 5.84
N LEU A 60 1.51 -12.24 4.65
CA LEU A 60 1.46 -13.20 3.55
C LEU A 60 2.65 -14.15 3.65
N TYR A 61 2.37 -15.44 3.87
CA TYR A 61 3.36 -16.50 3.83
C TYR A 61 3.31 -17.20 2.47
N GLY A 62 4.42 -17.19 1.76
CA GLY A 62 4.55 -17.87 0.46
C GLY A 62 5.82 -18.69 0.36
N ILE A 63 5.86 -19.60 -0.60
CA ILE A 63 7.09 -20.28 -1.03
C ILE A 63 7.35 -19.83 -2.46
N SER A 64 8.54 -19.30 -2.72
CA SER A 64 9.00 -18.94 -4.07
C SER A 64 8.95 -20.15 -5.01
N SER A 65 8.96 -19.91 -6.33
CA SER A 65 9.07 -20.96 -7.34
C SER A 65 10.35 -21.81 -7.24
N VAL A 66 11.33 -21.38 -6.44
CA VAL A 66 12.59 -22.11 -6.16
C VAL A 66 12.64 -22.69 -4.73
N GLY A 67 11.52 -22.74 -4.01
CA GLY A 67 11.42 -23.42 -2.71
C GLY A 67 11.83 -22.60 -1.49
N ASN A 68 12.25 -21.34 -1.66
CA ASN A 68 12.58 -20.47 -0.53
C ASN A 68 11.31 -19.91 0.13
N PRO A 69 11.20 -19.92 1.47
CA PRO A 69 10.16 -19.18 2.18
C PRO A 69 10.28 -17.69 1.85
N ILE A 70 9.20 -17.11 1.37
CA ILE A 70 9.07 -15.66 1.24
C ILE A 70 8.15 -15.21 2.37
N ILE A 71 8.69 -14.43 3.29
CA ILE A 71 7.87 -13.55 4.14
C ILE A 71 7.54 -12.37 3.25
N LEU A 72 6.37 -12.41 2.62
CA LEU A 72 5.80 -11.22 2.01
C LEU A 72 5.35 -10.37 3.20
N VAL A 73 6.25 -9.47 3.59
CA VAL A 73 6.08 -8.24 4.39
C VAL A 73 4.65 -8.03 4.88
N ASP A 74 4.46 -7.68 6.16
CA ASP A 74 3.16 -7.17 6.64
C ASP A 74 2.70 -6.04 5.72
N GLU A 75 1.77 -6.33 4.80
CA GLU A 75 1.36 -5.39 3.75
C GLU A 75 0.70 -4.17 4.36
N VAL A 76 0.15 -4.35 5.57
CA VAL A 76 -0.40 -3.30 6.42
C VAL A 76 0.23 -3.43 7.80
N LYS A 77 0.80 -2.33 8.31
CA LYS A 77 1.25 -2.21 9.70
C LYS A 77 0.60 -1.01 10.39
N GLU A 78 0.12 -1.20 11.62
CA GLU A 78 -0.31 -0.10 12.49
C GLU A 78 0.89 0.78 12.90
N LEU A 79 0.67 2.10 12.90
CA LEU A 79 1.66 3.04 13.40
C LEU A 79 1.56 3.14 14.92
N ASN A 80 2.63 2.69 15.60
CA ASN A 80 2.76 2.83 17.05
C ASN A 80 2.56 4.30 17.45
N TYR A 81 1.74 4.53 18.49
CA TYR A 81 1.45 5.86 19.07
C TYR A 81 0.67 6.84 18.18
N HIS A 82 0.21 6.43 16.99
CA HIS A 82 -0.63 7.25 16.11
C HIS A 82 -1.91 6.53 15.65
N PRO A 83 -2.70 5.88 16.54
CA PRO A 83 -3.99 5.35 16.14
C PRO A 83 -4.90 6.50 15.63
N PRO A 84 -5.68 6.31 14.55
CA PRO A 84 -5.95 5.05 13.82
C PRO A 84 -5.06 4.82 12.58
N LEU A 85 -3.89 5.47 12.49
CA LEU A 85 -3.06 5.43 11.28
C LEU A 85 -2.34 4.09 11.08
N MET A 86 -2.31 3.65 9.84
CA MET A 86 -1.67 2.44 9.35
C MET A 86 -0.79 2.75 8.15
N GLU A 87 0.12 1.83 7.83
CA GLU A 87 1.13 1.93 6.80
C GLU A 87 0.98 0.74 5.82
N ALA A 88 0.60 1.02 4.58
CA ALA A 88 0.60 0.07 3.48
C ALA A 88 2.02 -0.05 2.90
N ARG A 89 2.49 -1.26 2.57
CA ARG A 89 3.90 -1.52 2.29
C ARG A 89 4.14 -2.27 0.99
N ALA A 90 4.94 -1.68 0.10
CA ALA A 90 5.55 -2.36 -1.03
C ALA A 90 7.08 -2.17 -0.98
N ASN A 91 7.84 -3.25 -1.08
CA ASN A 91 9.31 -3.21 -1.00
C ASN A 91 9.94 -3.67 -2.32
N TRP A 92 10.89 -2.89 -2.84
CA TRP A 92 11.74 -3.30 -3.94
C TRP A 92 13.15 -2.73 -3.76
N ARG A 93 14.11 -3.56 -3.32
CA ARG A 93 15.45 -3.10 -2.88
C ARG A 93 16.17 -2.16 -3.86
N PRO A 94 16.12 -2.35 -5.20
CA PRO A 94 16.76 -1.43 -6.14
C PRO A 94 16.25 0.02 -6.09
N VAL A 95 14.98 0.24 -5.73
CA VAL A 95 14.37 1.59 -5.66
C VAL A 95 14.19 2.05 -4.21
N GLY A 96 13.73 1.16 -3.35
CA GLY A 96 13.48 1.43 -1.94
C GLY A 96 12.19 0.78 -1.43
N ALA A 97 11.71 1.32 -0.33
CA ALA A 97 10.55 0.85 0.41
C ALA A 97 9.39 1.85 0.31
N PHE A 98 8.43 1.58 -0.57
CA PHE A 98 7.20 2.37 -0.67
C PHE A 98 6.32 2.17 0.56
N ARG A 99 5.88 3.27 1.15
CA ARG A 99 4.98 3.32 2.30
C ARG A 99 3.86 4.30 2.03
N ALA A 100 2.61 3.88 2.16
CA ALA A 100 1.46 4.77 2.13
C ALA A 100 0.76 4.77 3.48
N ILE A 101 0.56 5.94 4.08
CA ILE A 101 -0.14 6.13 5.34
C ILE A 101 -1.63 6.25 5.06
N PHE A 102 -2.43 5.53 5.84
CA PHE A 102 -3.88 5.52 5.69
C PHE A 102 -4.59 5.24 7.00
N PHE A 103 -5.90 5.48 7.04
CA PHE A 103 -6.81 4.96 8.06
C PHE A 103 -8.07 4.44 7.36
N TYR A 104 -8.99 3.81 8.09
CA TYR A 104 -10.22 3.30 7.50
C TYR A 104 -11.41 3.49 8.43
N GLU A 105 -12.60 3.50 7.82
CA GLU A 105 -13.88 3.48 8.51
C GLU A 105 -14.70 2.29 7.99
N MET A 106 -15.54 1.74 8.85
CA MET A 106 -16.54 0.75 8.47
C MET A 106 -17.94 1.33 8.67
N ASP A 107 -18.82 1.13 7.69
CA ASP A 107 -20.24 1.48 7.84
C ASP A 107 -21.05 0.35 8.50
N ASP A 108 -22.31 0.62 8.84
CA ASP A 108 -23.22 -0.35 9.48
C ASP A 108 -23.54 -1.57 8.60
N LYS A 109 -23.21 -1.53 7.31
CA LYS A 109 -23.41 -2.60 6.34
C LYS A 109 -22.13 -3.43 6.13
N GLY A 110 -21.05 -3.13 6.86
CA GLY A 110 -19.77 -3.80 6.75
C GLY A 110 -18.97 -3.39 5.50
N ASN A 111 -19.31 -2.27 4.86
CA ASN A 111 -18.46 -1.69 3.83
C ASN A 111 -17.30 -0.94 4.47
N GLN A 112 -16.13 -0.99 3.85
CA GLN A 112 -14.94 -0.35 4.35
C GLN A 112 -14.50 0.76 3.39
N THR A 113 -14.24 1.95 3.92
CA THR A 113 -13.58 3.02 3.17
C THR A 113 -12.17 3.21 3.72
N ILE A 114 -11.17 3.11 2.85
CA ILE A 114 -9.75 3.26 3.18
C ILE A 114 -9.29 4.63 2.68
N TYR A 115 -8.81 5.47 3.59
CA TYR A 115 -8.39 6.84 3.30
C TYR A 115 -6.87 6.96 3.32
N PHE A 116 -6.26 7.03 2.15
CA PHE A 116 -4.84 7.25 1.96
C PHE A 116 -4.50 8.74 2.06
N THR A 117 -3.50 9.08 2.86
CA THR A 117 -3.13 10.46 3.21
C THR A 117 -1.80 10.90 2.58
N LYS A 118 -0.76 10.07 2.73
CA LYS A 118 0.62 10.41 2.36
C LYS A 118 1.37 9.17 1.94
N ALA A 119 2.28 9.28 0.97
CA ALA A 119 3.20 8.20 0.64
C ALA A 119 4.65 8.68 0.53
N VAL A 120 5.59 7.75 0.77
CA VAL A 120 7.04 7.99 0.68
C VAL A 120 7.75 6.75 0.15
N ILE A 121 8.92 6.94 -0.48
CA ILE A 121 9.94 5.89 -0.65
C ILE A 121 10.97 6.05 0.47
N LYS A 122 11.21 4.99 1.24
CA LYS A 122 12.26 4.90 2.27
C LYS A 122 13.50 4.17 1.74
#